data_AF-A0A2M7ADW7-F1
#
_entry.id   AF-A0A2M7ADW7-F1
#
_cell.length_a   1.000
_cell.length_b   1.000
_cell.length_c   1.000
_cell.angle_alpha   90.00
_cell.angle_beta   90.00
_cell.angle_gamma   90.00
#
_symmetry.space_group_name_H-M   'P 1'
#
loop_
_entity.id
_entity.type
_entity.pdbx_description
1 polymer ?
#
loop_
_entity_poly.entity_id
_entity_poly.type
_entity_poly.pdbx_seq_one_letter_code
_entity_poly.pdbx_strand_id
1 'polypeptide(L)'
;MAGVLECMEIPGNKDAVYAGLNLHPAYRGGAAIVVANIWTKTVDKLVELDYRYIEMETWPGNSRMIVIGKQSGFYWVPGTAVRMENYFPLLMQNPLVLKFFTKHDIVECQYEIFMKTNIELKEDKIAWKGMQAYPYEWKKGKDYIKAIVDPASRGITAIENQDFSISCYPGEKEAFAGGKAEVFWEIINKKEEPLPISFLIETDEGLKIEKTEHYQVNEEETMTEKMASNLKTRAAHSYLVEDKIIIKEKIIIRGDLEEREKKRPAHKIWTKVFAGGELLNLETGIKVKQLIELSWKPEYLSLKPEQENLLTINVKNNYPQEIEGFVYLSSSSPLLEVNQRKIKFKLAEGELAGLPLKVKAKEEGVFYLQMFAFCQKTEDRFQNP
;
A
#
# COMPACT_ATOMS: atom_id res chain seq x y z
N MET A 1 2.88 -32.38 23.53
CA MET A 1 2.73 -31.31 22.53
C MET A 1 3.87 -30.32 22.70
N ALA A 2 4.72 -30.11 21.69
CA ALA A 2 5.92 -29.25 21.80
C ALA A 2 5.62 -27.74 21.71
N GLY A 3 4.52 -27.39 21.06
CA GLY A 3 3.99 -26.03 20.97
C GLY A 3 2.65 -26.03 20.23
N VAL A 4 2.00 -24.87 20.21
CA VAL A 4 0.75 -24.61 19.50
C VAL A 4 0.79 -23.21 18.89
N LEU A 5 0.28 -23.07 17.68
CA LEU A 5 -0.02 -21.78 17.05
C LEU A 5 -1.54 -21.71 16.88
N GLU A 6 -2.16 -20.81 17.64
CA GLU A 6 -3.61 -20.59 17.60
C GLU A 6 -3.90 -19.42 16.68
N CYS A 7 -4.86 -19.58 15.76
CA CYS A 7 -5.30 -18.54 14.85
C CYS A 7 -6.75 -18.15 15.16
N MET A 8 -7.03 -16.85 15.22
CA MET A 8 -8.35 -16.28 15.45
C MET A 8 -8.70 -15.31 14.32
N GLU A 9 -9.95 -15.30 13.89
CA GLU A 9 -10.42 -14.34 12.89
C GLU A 9 -10.32 -12.91 13.43
N ILE A 10 -9.94 -11.97 12.56
CA ILE A 10 -9.91 -10.55 12.90
C ILE A 10 -11.24 -9.93 12.45
N PRO A 11 -12.07 -9.40 13.37
CA PRO A 11 -13.35 -8.80 13.00
C PRO A 11 -13.19 -7.71 11.93
N GLY A 12 -13.92 -7.86 10.82
CA GLY A 12 -13.89 -6.91 9.70
C GLY A 12 -12.71 -7.08 8.74
N ASN A 13 -11.82 -8.07 8.94
CA ASN A 13 -10.73 -8.38 8.05
C ASN A 13 -10.76 -9.85 7.63
N LYS A 14 -11.22 -10.11 6.39
CA LYS A 14 -11.37 -11.47 5.86
C LYS A 14 -10.06 -12.04 5.29
N ASP A 15 -9.05 -11.19 5.12
CA ASP A 15 -7.78 -11.58 4.48
C ASP A 15 -6.74 -12.09 5.51
N ALA A 16 -7.00 -11.91 6.81
CA ALA A 16 -6.05 -12.28 7.86
C ALA A 16 -6.68 -12.88 9.11
N VAL A 17 -5.81 -13.65 9.77
CA VAL A 17 -6.01 -14.15 11.14
C VAL A 17 -4.99 -13.51 12.08
N TYR A 18 -5.36 -13.37 13.34
CA TYR A 18 -4.45 -13.08 14.43
C TYR A 18 -3.90 -14.38 14.99
N ALA A 19 -2.58 -14.47 15.18
CA ALA A 19 -1.91 -15.67 15.68
C ALA A 19 -1.23 -15.48 17.04
N GLY A 20 -1.36 -16.49 17.90
CA GLY A 20 -0.64 -16.63 19.16
C GLY A 20 0.21 -17.89 19.19
N LEU A 21 1.53 -17.74 19.37
CA LEU A 21 2.47 -18.87 19.47
C LEU A 21 2.80 -19.18 20.93
N ASN A 22 2.57 -20.43 21.34
CA ASN A 22 2.99 -20.94 22.64
C ASN A 22 3.90 -22.15 22.46
N LEU A 23 5.11 -22.09 23.03
CA LEU A 23 6.07 -23.20 23.04
C LEU A 23 6.24 -23.76 24.45
N HIS A 24 6.20 -25.08 24.56
CA HIS A 24 6.47 -25.74 25.83
C HIS A 24 7.92 -25.46 26.29
N PRO A 25 8.17 -25.14 27.58
CA PRO A 25 9.49 -24.71 28.06
C PRO A 25 10.65 -25.64 27.67
N ALA A 26 10.44 -26.96 27.72
CA ALA A 26 11.44 -27.97 27.38
C ALA A 26 11.91 -27.90 25.91
N TYR A 27 11.11 -27.35 24.99
CA TYR A 27 11.42 -27.28 23.56
C TYR A 27 11.94 -25.92 23.11
N ARG A 28 12.11 -24.99 24.05
CA ARG A 28 12.63 -23.65 23.75
C ARG A 28 14.03 -23.72 23.12
N GLY A 29 14.90 -24.61 23.59
CA GLY A 29 16.25 -24.81 23.02
C GLY A 29 16.28 -25.27 21.55
N GLY A 30 15.19 -25.86 21.07
CA GLY A 30 15.00 -26.31 19.67
C GLY A 30 13.85 -25.60 18.96
N ALA A 31 13.55 -24.35 19.36
CA ALA A 31 12.38 -23.62 18.88
C ALA A 31 12.33 -23.51 17.34
N ALA A 32 13.49 -23.42 16.67
CA ALA A 32 13.59 -23.33 15.22
C ALA A 32 12.80 -24.41 14.48
N ILE A 33 13.12 -25.68 14.75
CA ILE A 33 12.50 -26.81 14.04
C ILE A 33 11.04 -27.01 14.46
N VAL A 34 10.71 -26.76 15.73
CA VAL A 34 9.33 -26.86 16.23
C VAL A 34 8.45 -25.79 15.58
N VAL A 35 8.93 -24.56 15.52
CA VAL A 35 8.23 -23.44 14.89
C VAL A 35 8.10 -23.67 13.40
N ALA A 36 9.17 -24.06 12.69
CA ALA A 36 9.09 -24.34 11.25
C ALA A 36 8.02 -25.40 10.92
N ASN A 37 7.92 -26.47 11.73
CA ASN A 37 6.90 -27.50 11.56
C ASN A 37 5.48 -27.01 11.83
N ILE A 38 5.26 -26.31 12.96
CA ILE A 38 3.94 -25.76 13.31
C ILE A 38 3.52 -24.74 12.24
N TRP A 39 4.44 -23.86 11.87
CA TRP A 39 4.24 -22.80 10.89
C TRP A 39 3.80 -23.34 9.54
N THR A 40 4.51 -24.34 9.00
CA THR A 40 4.20 -24.94 7.70
C THR A 40 2.78 -25.53 7.69
N LYS A 41 2.41 -26.28 8.73
CA LYS A 41 1.05 -26.85 8.85
C LYS A 41 -0.03 -25.77 8.99
N THR A 42 0.26 -24.69 9.70
CA THR A 42 -0.67 -23.57 9.83
C THR A 42 -0.84 -22.87 8.48
N VAL A 43 0.23 -22.66 7.73
CA VAL A 43 0.18 -22.03 6.40
C VAL A 43 -0.67 -22.87 5.45
N ASP A 44 -0.48 -24.19 5.40
CA ASP A 44 -1.32 -25.08 4.59
C ASP A 44 -2.81 -24.91 4.91
N LYS A 45 -3.16 -24.85 6.21
CA LYS A 45 -4.55 -24.67 6.62
C LYS A 45 -5.10 -23.29 6.25
N LEU A 46 -4.28 -22.25 6.33
CA LEU A 46 -4.69 -20.89 5.97
C LEU A 46 -4.86 -20.73 4.47
N VAL A 47 -4.03 -21.38 3.67
CA VAL A 47 -4.21 -21.47 2.21
C VAL A 47 -5.52 -22.16 1.88
N GLU A 48 -5.85 -23.28 2.54
CA GLU A 48 -7.14 -23.98 2.35
C GLU A 48 -8.35 -23.10 2.70
N LEU A 49 -8.20 -22.22 3.69
CA LEU A 49 -9.24 -21.29 4.16
C LEU A 49 -9.22 -19.93 3.44
N ASP A 50 -8.41 -19.78 2.38
CA ASP A 50 -8.27 -18.55 1.57
C ASP A 50 -7.78 -17.31 2.36
N TYR A 51 -7.08 -17.51 3.48
CA TYR A 51 -6.41 -16.42 4.18
C TYR A 51 -5.12 -16.03 3.48
N ARG A 52 -4.87 -14.72 3.37
CA ARG A 52 -3.71 -14.16 2.66
C ARG A 52 -2.53 -13.91 3.59
N TYR A 53 -2.77 -13.55 4.84
CA TYR A 53 -1.66 -13.24 5.75
C TYR A 53 -2.02 -13.45 7.21
N ILE A 54 -1.01 -13.39 8.07
CA ILE A 54 -1.14 -13.54 9.52
C ILE A 54 -0.64 -12.28 10.21
N GLU A 55 -1.38 -11.83 11.21
CA GLU A 55 -0.93 -10.80 12.15
C GLU A 55 -0.56 -11.44 13.49
N MET A 56 0.49 -10.95 14.12
CA MET A 56 0.80 -11.27 15.52
C MET A 56 1.28 -10.02 16.24
N GLU A 57 1.16 -10.01 17.56
CA GLU A 57 1.66 -8.93 18.40
C GLU A 57 2.47 -9.49 19.55
N THR A 58 3.46 -8.73 20.02
CA THR A 58 4.16 -9.04 21.27
C THR A 58 4.61 -7.76 21.97
N TRP A 59 5.16 -7.86 23.17
CA TRP A 59 5.72 -6.70 23.87
C TRP A 59 7.18 -6.46 23.46
N PRO A 60 7.68 -5.21 23.44
CA PRO A 60 9.06 -4.88 23.04
C PRO A 60 10.16 -5.64 23.80
N GLY A 61 9.89 -6.05 25.05
CA GLY A 61 10.81 -6.86 25.85
C GLY A 61 10.91 -8.33 25.44
N ASN A 62 10.04 -8.82 24.55
CA ASN A 62 10.05 -10.21 24.08
C ASN A 62 10.99 -10.41 22.89
N SER A 63 12.27 -10.07 23.08
CA SER A 63 13.29 -10.14 22.02
C SER A 63 13.34 -11.52 21.34
N ARG A 64 13.14 -12.59 22.12
CA ARG A 64 13.09 -13.96 21.60
C ARG A 64 11.95 -14.17 20.61
N MET A 65 10.73 -13.71 20.93
CA MET A 65 9.59 -13.87 20.02
C MET A 65 9.75 -13.00 18.77
N ILE A 66 10.33 -11.81 18.91
CA ILE A 66 10.66 -10.94 17.77
C ILE A 66 11.63 -11.66 16.82
N VAL A 67 12.70 -12.25 17.37
CA VAL A 67 13.69 -13.00 16.58
C VAL A 67 13.05 -14.20 15.88
N ILE A 68 12.31 -15.04 16.61
CA ILE A 68 11.63 -16.22 16.06
C ILE A 68 10.62 -15.82 14.98
N GLY A 69 9.83 -14.78 15.24
CA GLY A 69 8.84 -14.25 14.29
C GLY A 69 9.51 -13.85 12.99
N LYS A 70 10.55 -12.99 13.06
CA LYS A 70 11.26 -12.55 11.86
C LYS A 70 11.95 -13.69 11.11
N GLN A 71 12.56 -14.63 11.83
CA GLN A 71 13.13 -15.84 11.23
C GLN A 71 12.09 -16.73 10.54
N SER A 72 10.82 -16.63 10.93
CA SER A 72 9.70 -17.36 10.33
C SER A 72 9.03 -16.58 9.17
N GLY A 73 9.57 -15.41 8.80
CA GLY A 73 9.06 -14.57 7.70
C GLY A 73 8.09 -13.46 8.12
N PHE A 74 7.97 -13.16 9.42
CA PHE A 74 7.21 -11.99 9.88
C PHE A 74 8.01 -10.70 9.76
N TYR A 75 7.33 -9.62 9.41
CA TYR A 75 7.88 -8.27 9.37
C TYR A 75 7.27 -7.41 10.47
N TRP A 76 8.10 -6.76 11.28
CA TRP A 76 7.67 -5.78 12.27
C TRP A 76 7.22 -4.51 11.56
N VAL A 77 5.90 -4.26 11.62
CA VAL A 77 5.26 -3.09 11.02
C VAL A 77 5.75 -1.79 11.66
N PRO A 78 6.29 -0.84 10.87
CA PRO A 78 6.76 0.43 11.40
C PRO A 78 5.70 1.25 12.13
N GLY A 79 6.10 1.93 13.21
CA GLY A 79 5.22 2.77 14.04
C GLY A 79 4.26 2.00 14.94
N THR A 80 4.56 0.73 15.24
CA THR A 80 3.70 -0.12 16.08
C THR A 80 4.48 -0.67 17.29
N ALA A 81 3.75 -0.99 18.36
CA ALA A 81 4.29 -1.68 19.53
C ALA A 81 4.47 -3.19 19.26
N VAL A 82 5.34 -3.52 18.29
CA VAL A 82 5.66 -4.88 17.82
C VAL A 82 4.47 -5.66 17.25
N ARG A 83 3.68 -4.99 16.39
CA ARG A 83 2.78 -5.70 15.48
C ARG A 83 3.60 -6.24 14.32
N MET A 84 3.41 -7.49 13.98
CA MET A 84 4.13 -8.16 12.90
C MET A 84 3.17 -8.82 11.92
N GLU A 85 3.54 -8.81 10.64
CA GLU A 85 2.74 -9.37 9.55
C GLU A 85 3.54 -10.43 8.78
N ASN A 86 2.90 -11.53 8.38
CA ASN A 86 3.53 -12.55 7.55
C ASN A 86 2.61 -12.96 6.39
N TYR A 87 3.11 -12.81 5.17
CA TYR A 87 2.38 -13.02 3.93
C TYR A 87 2.68 -14.37 3.27
N PHE A 88 3.29 -15.30 4.01
CA PHE A 88 3.58 -16.62 3.47
C PHE A 88 2.34 -17.38 2.97
N PRO A 89 1.14 -17.30 3.59
CA PRO A 89 -0.08 -17.88 3.02
C PRO A 89 -0.41 -17.35 1.62
N LEU A 90 -0.37 -16.03 1.41
CA LEU A 90 -0.53 -15.40 0.09
C LEU A 90 0.51 -15.90 -0.92
N LEU A 91 1.77 -16.05 -0.50
CA LEU A 91 2.84 -16.55 -1.38
C LEU A 91 2.59 -18.00 -1.78
N MET A 92 2.11 -18.84 -0.87
CA MET A 92 1.76 -20.23 -1.12
C MET A 92 0.51 -20.41 -2.01
N GLN A 93 -0.21 -19.33 -2.34
CA GLN A 93 -1.25 -19.34 -3.37
C GLN A 93 -0.72 -18.98 -4.76
N ASN A 94 0.54 -18.52 -4.87
CA ASN A 94 1.14 -18.12 -6.14
C ASN A 94 1.69 -19.34 -6.93
N PRO A 95 1.36 -19.52 -8.22
CA PRO A 95 1.79 -20.67 -9.00
C PRO A 95 3.31 -20.88 -9.07
N LEU A 96 4.12 -19.82 -9.15
CA LEU A 96 5.59 -19.95 -9.23
C LEU A 96 6.20 -20.36 -7.89
N VAL A 97 5.64 -19.86 -6.78
CA VAL A 97 6.06 -20.26 -5.43
C VAL A 97 5.70 -21.72 -5.18
N LEU A 98 4.47 -22.12 -5.54
CA LEU A 98 4.05 -23.52 -5.47
C LEU A 98 4.98 -24.43 -6.29
N LYS A 99 5.30 -24.05 -7.52
CA LYS A 99 6.20 -24.80 -8.41
C LYS A 99 7.63 -24.94 -7.86
N PHE A 100 8.08 -24.01 -7.04
CA PHE A 100 9.34 -24.16 -6.31
C PHE A 100 9.20 -25.21 -5.21
N PHE A 101 8.15 -25.12 -4.39
CA PHE A 101 7.94 -26.04 -3.25
C PHE A 101 7.42 -27.44 -3.63
N THR A 102 7.01 -27.68 -4.88
CA THR A 102 6.82 -29.06 -5.36
C THR A 102 8.14 -29.82 -5.51
N LYS A 103 9.27 -29.11 -5.61
CA LYS A 103 10.61 -29.71 -5.75
C LYS A 103 11.42 -29.69 -4.46
N HIS A 104 11.14 -28.74 -3.57
CA HIS A 104 11.94 -28.45 -2.39
C HIS A 104 11.09 -28.50 -1.13
N ASP A 105 11.54 -29.21 -0.10
CA ASP A 105 10.81 -29.34 1.16
C ASP A 105 10.70 -27.98 1.88
N ILE A 106 9.47 -27.59 2.23
CA ILE A 106 9.17 -26.29 2.84
C ILE A 106 9.83 -26.18 4.22
N VAL A 107 9.76 -27.23 5.04
CA VAL A 107 10.28 -27.22 6.41
C VAL A 107 11.80 -27.06 6.38
N GLU A 108 12.48 -27.78 5.49
CA GLU A 108 13.92 -27.66 5.27
C GLU A 108 14.32 -26.27 4.79
N CYS A 109 13.60 -25.71 3.81
CA CYS A 109 13.84 -24.35 3.32
C CYS A 109 13.65 -23.30 4.43
N GLN A 110 12.60 -23.41 5.24
CA GLN A 110 12.35 -22.50 6.35
C GLN A 110 13.38 -22.67 7.46
N TYR A 111 13.80 -23.90 7.75
CA TYR A 111 14.86 -24.16 8.72
C TYR A 111 16.18 -23.52 8.28
N GLU A 112 16.53 -23.58 7.00
CA GLU A 112 17.72 -22.89 6.49
C GLU A 112 17.66 -21.37 6.65
N ILE A 113 16.51 -20.75 6.37
CA ILE A 113 16.30 -19.32 6.61
C ILE A 113 16.50 -19.02 8.09
N PHE A 114 15.90 -19.81 8.97
CA PHE A 114 16.02 -19.65 10.41
C PHE A 114 17.48 -19.65 10.87
N MET A 115 18.30 -20.55 10.33
CA MET A 115 19.71 -20.70 10.70
C MET A 115 20.62 -19.62 10.11
N LYS A 116 20.27 -19.04 8.95
CA LYS A 116 21.10 -18.05 8.24
C LYS A 116 20.75 -16.61 8.58
N THR A 117 19.54 -16.35 9.08
CA THR A 117 19.04 -14.98 9.24
C THR A 117 19.62 -14.32 10.48
N ASN A 118 20.36 -13.23 10.28
CA ASN A 118 20.75 -12.32 11.35
C ASN A 118 19.65 -11.27 11.58
N ILE A 119 19.08 -11.24 12.78
CA ILE A 119 17.91 -10.39 13.08
C ILE A 119 18.29 -9.13 13.83
N GLU A 120 17.87 -8.00 13.29
CA GLU A 120 17.86 -6.73 14.02
C GLU A 120 16.54 -6.55 14.79
N LEU A 121 16.67 -6.21 16.08
CA LEU A 121 15.56 -5.94 16.99
C LEU A 121 14.99 -4.52 16.82
N LYS A 122 14.56 -4.20 15.60
CA LYS A 122 13.93 -2.91 15.25
C LYS A 122 12.81 -3.11 14.23
N GLU A 123 12.02 -2.07 14.00
CA GLU A 123 11.00 -2.05 12.95
C GLU A 123 11.61 -2.32 11.55
N ASP A 124 10.89 -3.05 10.71
CA ASP A 124 11.35 -3.36 9.35
C ASP A 124 10.95 -2.24 8.39
N LYS A 125 11.89 -1.35 8.10
CA LYS A 125 11.75 -0.21 7.17
C LYS A 125 12.46 -0.49 5.85
N ILE A 126 12.12 -1.61 5.21
CA ILE A 126 12.74 -2.05 3.97
C ILE A 126 12.11 -1.26 2.81
N ALA A 127 12.95 -0.57 2.04
CA ALA A 127 12.56 0.17 0.86
C ALA A 127 12.98 -0.57 -0.41
N TRP A 128 12.08 -0.67 -1.38
CA TRP A 128 12.34 -1.22 -2.71
C TRP A 128 11.59 -0.35 -3.72
N LYS A 129 12.28 0.14 -4.77
CA LYS A 129 11.70 1.04 -5.80
C LYS A 129 10.90 2.22 -5.21
N GLY A 130 11.38 2.82 -4.11
CA GLY A 130 10.74 3.97 -3.45
C GLY A 130 9.53 3.64 -2.55
N MET A 131 9.09 2.38 -2.49
CA MET A 131 8.00 1.91 -1.63
C MET A 131 8.50 1.04 -0.47
N GLN A 132 7.69 0.91 0.58
CA GLN A 132 7.91 -0.09 1.62
C GLN A 132 7.70 -1.49 1.00
N ALA A 133 8.52 -2.45 1.38
CA ALA A 133 8.48 -3.79 0.81
C ALA A 133 8.80 -4.87 1.83
N TYR A 134 8.19 -6.04 1.68
CA TYR A 134 8.48 -7.24 2.46
C TYR A 134 8.98 -8.33 1.52
N PRO A 135 10.31 -8.51 1.38
CA PRO A 135 10.89 -9.51 0.49
C PRO A 135 10.75 -10.92 1.05
N TYR A 136 10.57 -11.90 0.17
CA TYR A 136 10.63 -13.32 0.51
C TYR A 136 11.52 -14.00 -0.52
N GLU A 137 12.47 -14.80 -0.07
CA GLU A 137 13.45 -15.43 -0.94
C GLU A 137 13.75 -16.86 -0.47
N TRP A 138 13.69 -17.79 -1.41
CA TRP A 138 14.12 -19.18 -1.20
C TRP A 138 15.07 -19.59 -2.31
N LYS A 139 16.13 -20.30 -1.95
CA LYS A 139 17.16 -20.76 -2.87
C LYS A 139 17.64 -22.16 -2.50
N LYS A 140 17.63 -23.07 -3.48
CA LYS A 140 18.13 -24.45 -3.36
C LYS A 140 18.92 -24.82 -4.61
N GLY A 141 20.24 -24.93 -4.46
CA GLY A 141 21.14 -25.19 -5.58
C GLY A 141 21.06 -24.07 -6.64
N LYS A 142 20.67 -24.43 -7.86
CA LYS A 142 20.42 -23.49 -8.96
C LYS A 142 19.01 -22.89 -8.91
N ASP A 143 18.11 -23.48 -8.15
CA ASP A 143 16.74 -23.00 -8.07
C ASP A 143 16.60 -21.85 -7.09
N TYR A 144 15.83 -20.84 -7.48
CA TYR A 144 15.40 -19.79 -6.56
C TYR A 144 14.05 -19.21 -6.96
N ILE A 145 13.36 -18.67 -5.97
CA ILE A 145 12.16 -17.86 -6.14
C ILE A 145 12.25 -16.70 -5.15
N LYS A 146 11.99 -15.50 -5.65
CA LYS A 146 11.92 -14.27 -4.87
C LYS A 146 10.60 -13.58 -5.14
N ALA A 147 9.96 -13.10 -4.10
CA ALA A 147 8.74 -12.31 -4.19
C ALA A 147 8.87 -11.06 -3.33
N ILE A 148 8.26 -9.97 -3.77
CA ILE A 148 8.13 -8.75 -2.98
C ILE A 148 6.66 -8.55 -2.68
N VAL A 149 6.32 -8.48 -1.40
CA VAL A 149 4.99 -8.06 -0.96
C VAL A 149 4.99 -6.56 -0.71
N ASP A 150 3.99 -5.88 -1.24
CA ASP A 150 3.67 -4.51 -0.88
C ASP A 150 2.72 -4.52 0.33
N PRO A 151 3.15 -4.07 1.52
CA PRO A 151 2.26 -4.01 2.68
C PRO A 151 1.14 -2.97 2.55
N ALA A 152 1.25 -2.00 1.64
CA ALA A 152 0.17 -1.06 1.38
C ALA A 152 -0.99 -1.73 0.65
N SER A 153 -0.72 -2.55 -0.38
CA SER A 153 -1.75 -3.36 -1.06
C SER A 153 -2.08 -4.66 -0.32
N ARG A 154 -1.18 -5.16 0.54
CA ARG A 154 -1.19 -6.52 1.11
C ARG A 154 -1.13 -7.61 0.03
N GLY A 155 -0.40 -7.33 -1.04
CA GLY A 155 -0.33 -8.18 -2.22
C GLY A 155 1.09 -8.33 -2.75
N ILE A 156 1.30 -9.34 -3.61
CA ILE A 156 2.59 -9.55 -4.28
C ILE A 156 2.73 -8.47 -5.34
N THR A 157 3.76 -7.62 -5.27
CA THR A 157 4.00 -6.55 -6.25
C THR A 157 5.13 -6.91 -7.22
N ALA A 158 5.97 -7.88 -6.87
CA ALA A 158 6.98 -8.43 -7.76
C ALA A 158 7.24 -9.90 -7.49
N ILE A 159 7.62 -10.63 -8.54
CA ILE A 159 8.03 -12.03 -8.46
C ILE A 159 9.14 -12.32 -9.48
N GLU A 160 10.09 -13.13 -9.07
CA GLU A 160 11.31 -13.39 -9.80
C GLU A 160 11.80 -14.81 -9.58
N ASN A 161 12.15 -15.49 -10.67
CA ASN A 161 12.82 -16.79 -10.64
C ASN A 161 14.01 -16.80 -11.61
N GLN A 162 14.55 -17.98 -11.90
CA GLN A 162 15.67 -18.19 -12.82
C GLN A 162 15.36 -17.73 -14.25
N ASP A 163 14.09 -17.78 -14.64
CA ASP A 163 13.64 -17.61 -16.02
C ASP A 163 13.30 -16.16 -16.34
N PHE A 164 12.70 -15.43 -15.39
CA PHE A 164 12.30 -14.04 -15.57
C PHE A 164 12.08 -13.31 -14.24
N SER A 165 11.90 -11.99 -14.33
CA SER A 165 11.43 -11.12 -13.25
C SER A 165 10.28 -10.26 -13.77
N ILE A 166 9.22 -10.10 -12.99
CA ILE A 166 8.11 -9.19 -13.29
C ILE A 166 7.79 -8.42 -12.02
N SER A 167 7.68 -7.11 -12.15
CA SER A 167 7.44 -6.22 -11.03
C SER A 167 6.54 -5.07 -11.43
N CYS A 168 5.75 -4.57 -10.48
CA CYS A 168 4.95 -3.36 -10.57
C CYS A 168 5.27 -2.44 -9.39
N TYR A 169 5.42 -1.14 -9.63
CA TYR A 169 5.72 -0.15 -8.59
C TYR A 169 5.26 1.26 -9.02
N PRO A 170 4.85 2.12 -8.06
CA PRO A 170 4.52 3.50 -8.35
C PRO A 170 5.80 4.31 -8.63
N GLY A 171 5.68 5.34 -9.48
CA GLY A 171 6.75 6.31 -9.74
C GLY A 171 6.98 7.26 -8.58
N GLU A 172 5.88 7.69 -7.95
CA GLU A 172 5.90 8.58 -6.82
C GLU A 172 5.66 7.82 -5.51
N LYS A 173 6.30 8.30 -4.43
CA LYS A 173 6.08 7.76 -3.08
C LYS A 173 4.66 8.03 -2.58
N GLU A 174 4.09 9.18 -2.97
CA GLU A 174 2.77 9.64 -2.57
C GLU A 174 2.05 10.22 -3.79
N ALA A 175 0.79 9.87 -3.92
CA ALA A 175 -0.07 10.37 -4.98
C ALA A 175 -1.14 11.29 -4.38
N PHE A 176 -1.63 12.27 -5.13
CA PHE A 176 -2.56 13.26 -4.61
C PHE A 176 -3.90 13.21 -5.32
N ALA A 177 -4.98 13.30 -4.56
CA ALA A 177 -6.34 13.37 -5.09
C ALA A 177 -6.46 14.54 -6.09
N GLY A 178 -7.08 14.29 -7.25
CA GLY A 178 -7.20 15.25 -8.35
C GLY A 178 -5.94 15.38 -9.22
N GLY A 179 -4.85 14.74 -8.82
CA GLY A 179 -3.59 14.71 -9.55
C GLY A 179 -3.46 13.53 -10.52
N LYS A 180 -2.21 13.34 -10.96
CA LYS A 180 -1.78 12.19 -11.76
C LYS A 180 -0.65 11.47 -11.03
N ALA A 181 -0.59 10.16 -11.18
CA ALA A 181 0.52 9.32 -10.71
C ALA A 181 1.05 8.48 -11.86
N GLU A 182 2.32 8.11 -11.78
CA GLU A 182 2.95 7.20 -12.73
C GLU A 182 3.09 5.82 -12.09
N VAL A 183 2.93 4.77 -12.90
CA VAL A 183 3.05 3.39 -12.46
C VAL A 183 3.88 2.63 -13.47
N PHE A 184 4.82 1.86 -12.99
CA PHE A 184 5.82 1.16 -13.79
C PHE A 184 5.67 -0.34 -13.65
N TRP A 185 5.73 -1.04 -14.76
CA TRP A 185 5.99 -2.47 -14.82
C TRP A 185 7.38 -2.69 -15.40
N GLU A 186 8.22 -3.44 -14.69
CA GLU A 186 9.53 -3.86 -15.19
C GLU A 186 9.51 -5.37 -15.35
N ILE A 187 9.76 -5.80 -16.58
CA ILE A 187 9.83 -7.21 -16.96
C ILE A 187 11.21 -7.49 -17.52
N ILE A 188 11.86 -8.51 -17.00
CA ILE A 188 13.20 -8.94 -17.38
C ILE A 188 13.12 -10.41 -17.77
N ASN A 189 13.41 -10.73 -19.02
CA ASN A 189 13.65 -12.08 -19.48
C ASN A 189 15.09 -12.47 -19.14
N LYS A 190 15.30 -13.70 -18.67
CA LYS A 190 16.63 -14.23 -18.33
C LYS A 190 17.01 -15.43 -19.18
N LYS A 191 16.17 -15.77 -20.16
CA LYS A 191 16.40 -16.82 -21.15
C LYS A 191 16.87 -16.20 -22.47
N GLU A 192 17.52 -17.02 -23.28
CA GLU A 192 17.88 -16.66 -24.66
C GLU A 192 16.63 -16.56 -25.55
N GLU A 193 15.60 -17.35 -25.27
CA GLU A 193 14.35 -17.36 -26.02
C GLU A 193 13.47 -16.18 -25.59
N PRO A 194 12.87 -15.43 -26.54
CA PRO A 194 11.99 -14.31 -26.20
C PRO A 194 10.78 -14.76 -25.37
N LEU A 195 10.50 -14.04 -24.29
CA LEU A 195 9.41 -14.33 -23.36
C LEU A 195 8.10 -13.68 -23.83
N PRO A 196 7.08 -14.45 -24.23
CA PRO A 196 5.75 -13.90 -24.45
C PRO A 196 5.11 -13.55 -23.11
N ILE A 197 4.65 -12.30 -23.00
CA ILE A 197 3.93 -11.80 -21.83
C ILE A 197 2.63 -11.14 -22.27
N SER A 198 1.57 -11.37 -21.50
CA SER A 198 0.33 -10.61 -21.63
C SER A 198 -0.14 -10.18 -20.26
N PHE A 199 -0.67 -8.98 -20.13
CA PHE A 199 -1.24 -8.54 -18.87
C PHE A 199 -2.51 -7.73 -19.03
N LEU A 200 -3.36 -7.85 -18.02
CA LEU A 200 -4.59 -7.10 -17.82
C LEU A 200 -4.43 -6.28 -16.54
N ILE A 201 -4.50 -4.96 -16.69
CA ILE A 201 -4.49 -3.99 -15.60
C ILE A 201 -5.93 -3.69 -15.22
N GLU A 202 -6.24 -3.71 -13.94
CA GLU A 202 -7.48 -3.20 -13.36
C GLU A 202 -7.12 -2.26 -12.20
N THR A 203 -7.87 -1.17 -12.04
CA THR A 203 -7.64 -0.19 -10.97
C THR A 203 -8.84 -0.05 -10.05
N ASP A 204 -8.60 0.34 -8.80
CA ASP A 204 -9.64 0.69 -7.84
C ASP A 204 -10.56 1.82 -8.35
N GLU A 205 -11.77 1.91 -7.80
CA GLU A 205 -12.67 3.02 -8.11
C GLU A 205 -12.01 4.36 -7.77
N GLY A 206 -12.14 5.34 -8.67
CA GLY A 206 -11.50 6.65 -8.52
C GLY A 206 -10.08 6.74 -9.09
N LEU A 207 -9.51 5.62 -9.54
CA LEU A 207 -8.29 5.58 -10.34
C LEU A 207 -8.65 5.28 -11.81
N LYS A 208 -8.06 6.01 -12.76
CA LYS A 208 -8.29 5.80 -14.21
C LYS A 208 -6.99 5.82 -14.98
N ILE A 209 -6.82 4.88 -15.89
CA ILE A 209 -5.68 4.82 -16.81
C ILE A 209 -5.91 5.86 -17.92
N GLU A 210 -4.96 6.78 -18.10
CA GLU A 210 -4.99 7.84 -19.12
C GLU A 210 -4.17 7.49 -20.35
N LYS A 211 -2.92 7.06 -20.15
CA LYS A 211 -1.95 6.84 -21.22
C LYS A 211 -0.98 5.72 -20.84
N THR A 212 -0.79 4.80 -21.78
CA THR A 212 0.27 3.78 -21.75
C THR A 212 1.47 4.21 -22.59
N GLU A 213 2.66 4.06 -22.04
CA GLU A 213 3.95 4.16 -22.72
C GLU A 213 4.75 2.87 -22.47
N HIS A 214 5.54 2.40 -23.44
CA HIS A 214 6.40 1.24 -23.25
C HIS A 214 7.76 1.43 -23.90
N TYR A 215 8.77 0.83 -23.27
CA TYR A 215 10.18 1.04 -23.50
C TYR A 215 10.86 -0.32 -23.57
N GLN A 216 11.22 -0.79 -24.77
CA GLN A 216 12.09 -1.95 -24.90
C GLN A 216 13.53 -1.51 -24.66
N VAL A 217 14.17 -2.11 -23.67
CA VAL A 217 15.55 -1.81 -23.30
C VAL A 217 16.42 -2.86 -23.98
N ASN A 218 16.73 -2.62 -25.26
CA ASN A 218 17.84 -3.26 -25.97
C ASN A 218 19.04 -2.29 -25.95
N GLU A 219 20.24 -2.70 -26.42
CA GLU A 219 21.44 -1.82 -26.48
C GLU A 219 21.22 -0.47 -27.22
N GLU A 220 20.09 -0.29 -27.92
CA GLU A 220 19.73 0.90 -28.71
C GLU A 220 18.56 1.75 -28.16
N GLU A 221 17.99 1.47 -26.97
CA GLU A 221 16.87 2.25 -26.35
C GLU A 221 15.76 2.65 -27.35
N THR A 222 15.12 1.68 -28.01
CA THR A 222 14.11 2.00 -29.03
C THR A 222 12.75 2.30 -28.40
N MET A 223 12.32 3.57 -28.51
CA MET A 223 11.00 4.05 -28.11
C MET A 223 9.91 3.60 -29.09
N THR A 224 8.85 2.95 -28.61
CA THR A 224 7.63 2.72 -29.40
C THR A 224 6.43 3.32 -28.70
N GLU A 225 5.88 4.41 -29.23
CA GLU A 225 4.67 5.04 -28.71
C GLU A 225 3.43 4.37 -29.32
N LYS A 226 2.53 3.83 -28.48
CA LYS A 226 1.17 3.47 -28.92
C LYS A 226 0.17 4.37 -28.20
N MET A 227 -0.39 5.33 -28.93
CA MET A 227 -1.47 6.19 -28.45
C MET A 227 -2.77 5.39 -28.30
N ALA A 228 -3.26 5.25 -27.08
CA ALA A 228 -4.64 4.88 -26.80
C ALA A 228 -5.22 5.85 -25.77
N SER A 229 -5.65 7.04 -26.22
CA SER A 229 -6.34 8.01 -25.35
C SER A 229 -7.81 7.62 -25.21
N ASN A 230 -8.12 6.78 -24.23
CA ASN A 230 -9.48 6.61 -23.73
C ASN A 230 -9.38 6.27 -22.25
N LEU A 231 -9.89 7.15 -21.38
CA LEU A 231 -9.92 6.92 -19.94
C LEU A 231 -10.64 5.61 -19.64
N LYS A 232 -9.92 4.63 -19.10
CA LYS A 232 -10.45 3.31 -18.79
C LYS A 232 -10.00 2.88 -17.40
N THR A 233 -10.78 2.01 -16.77
CA THR A 233 -10.38 1.31 -15.53
C THR A 233 -9.70 -0.02 -15.82
N ARG A 234 -9.61 -0.39 -17.11
CA ARG A 234 -8.98 -1.63 -17.58
C ARG A 234 -8.15 -1.39 -18.84
N ALA A 235 -6.95 -1.98 -18.87
CA ALA A 235 -6.06 -1.97 -20.03
C ALA A 235 -5.43 -3.36 -20.23
N ALA A 236 -5.26 -3.78 -21.49
CA ALA A 236 -4.70 -5.09 -21.83
C ALA A 236 -3.57 -4.92 -22.84
N HIS A 237 -2.46 -5.60 -22.59
CA HIS A 237 -1.26 -5.50 -23.40
C HIS A 237 -0.58 -6.85 -23.57
N SER A 238 0.13 -7.01 -24.68
CA SER A 238 0.91 -8.20 -24.99
C SER A 238 2.23 -7.79 -25.61
N TYR A 239 3.32 -8.43 -25.18
CA TYR A 239 4.68 -8.16 -25.65
C TYR A 239 5.44 -9.47 -25.83
N LEU A 240 6.45 -9.41 -26.68
CA LEU A 240 7.51 -10.41 -26.74
C LEU A 240 8.77 -9.74 -26.19
N VAL A 241 9.28 -10.24 -25.07
CA VAL A 241 10.38 -9.61 -24.32
C VAL A 241 11.66 -10.39 -24.57
N GLU A 242 12.62 -9.78 -25.26
CA GLU A 242 13.93 -10.39 -25.52
C GLU A 242 14.81 -10.31 -24.27
N ASP A 243 15.13 -9.09 -23.81
CA ASP A 243 15.90 -8.86 -22.57
C ASP A 243 15.06 -8.17 -21.50
N LYS A 244 14.65 -6.93 -21.75
CA LYS A 244 13.95 -6.10 -20.77
C LYS A 244 12.94 -5.18 -21.42
N ILE A 245 11.79 -5.03 -20.77
CA ILE A 245 10.82 -3.99 -21.09
C ILE A 245 10.40 -3.26 -19.82
N ILE A 246 10.28 -1.94 -19.92
CA ILE A 246 9.65 -1.09 -18.92
C ILE A 246 8.37 -0.54 -19.53
N ILE A 247 7.27 -0.62 -18.80
CA ILE A 247 5.97 -0.14 -19.22
C ILE A 247 5.54 0.89 -18.19
N LYS A 248 5.06 2.02 -18.66
CA LYS A 248 4.69 3.16 -17.84
C LYS A 248 3.23 3.50 -18.13
N GLU A 249 2.42 3.51 -17.10
CA GLU A 249 1.05 4.02 -17.16
C GLU A 249 0.93 5.31 -16.40
N LYS A 250 0.16 6.25 -16.96
CA LYS A 250 -0.26 7.46 -16.26
C LYS A 250 -1.67 7.25 -15.73
N ILE A 251 -1.83 7.37 -14.41
CA ILE A 251 -3.08 7.18 -13.68
C ILE A 251 -3.62 8.54 -13.24
N ILE A 252 -4.87 8.84 -13.58
CA ILE A 252 -5.62 9.98 -13.05
C ILE A 252 -6.33 9.57 -11.77
N ILE A 253 -6.26 10.43 -10.77
CA ILE A 253 -6.85 10.22 -9.45
C ILE A 253 -8.03 11.17 -9.29
N ARG A 254 -9.20 10.63 -8.94
CA ARG A 254 -10.41 11.43 -8.72
C ARG A 254 -10.16 12.44 -7.58
N GLY A 255 -10.67 13.66 -7.75
CA GLY A 255 -10.42 14.77 -6.82
C GLY A 255 -10.98 14.57 -5.41
N ASP A 256 -12.07 13.81 -5.31
CA ASP A 256 -12.77 13.46 -4.08
C ASP A 256 -12.34 12.10 -3.52
N LEU A 257 -11.29 11.48 -4.07
CA LEU A 257 -10.87 10.15 -3.62
C LEU A 257 -10.26 10.24 -2.22
N GLU A 258 -10.94 9.65 -1.25
CA GLU A 258 -10.55 9.72 0.16
C GLU A 258 -9.19 9.06 0.43
N GLU A 259 -8.43 9.68 1.33
CA GLU A 259 -7.24 9.07 1.91
C GLU A 259 -7.69 7.90 2.81
N ARG A 260 -7.19 6.70 2.55
CA ARG A 260 -7.49 5.53 3.36
C ARG A 260 -6.67 5.56 4.65
N GLU A 261 -7.31 5.24 5.77
CA GLU A 261 -6.63 5.07 7.05
C GLU A 261 -5.45 4.08 6.94
N LYS A 262 -4.39 4.31 7.74
CA LYS A 262 -3.16 3.47 7.72
C LYS A 262 -3.40 1.97 7.89
N LYS A 263 -4.48 1.57 8.56
CA LYS A 263 -4.83 0.16 8.81
C LYS A 263 -5.58 -0.48 7.63
N ARG A 264 -6.15 0.31 6.72
CA ARG A 264 -6.83 -0.18 5.53
C ARG A 264 -5.83 -0.31 4.38
N PRO A 265 -5.99 -1.30 3.50
CA PRO A 265 -5.18 -1.38 2.29
C PRO A 265 -5.32 -0.09 1.47
N ALA A 266 -4.22 0.37 0.90
CA ALA A 266 -4.20 1.49 -0.05
C ALA A 266 -5.07 1.19 -1.28
N HIS A 267 -5.37 2.22 -2.07
CA HIS A 267 -6.03 2.01 -3.37
C HIS A 267 -5.14 1.14 -4.26
N LYS A 268 -5.72 0.19 -4.98
CA LYS A 268 -4.96 -0.86 -5.64
C LYS A 268 -4.91 -0.72 -7.16
N ILE A 269 -3.81 -1.22 -7.69
CA ILE A 269 -3.68 -1.64 -9.09
C ILE A 269 -3.49 -3.15 -9.08
N TRP A 270 -4.41 -3.85 -9.73
CA TRP A 270 -4.32 -5.26 -10.00
C TRP A 270 -3.75 -5.48 -11.38
N THR A 271 -2.76 -6.35 -11.48
CA THR A 271 -2.23 -6.80 -12.76
C THR A 271 -2.30 -8.31 -12.83
N LYS A 272 -3.15 -8.84 -13.72
CA LYS A 272 -3.10 -10.26 -14.08
C LYS A 272 -2.08 -10.40 -15.20
N VAL A 273 -1.08 -11.25 -15.01
CA VAL A 273 0.03 -11.42 -15.94
C VAL A 273 0.13 -12.88 -16.35
N PHE A 274 0.06 -13.15 -17.64
CA PHE A 274 0.40 -14.46 -18.19
C PHE A 274 1.83 -14.42 -18.72
N ALA A 275 2.73 -15.18 -18.09
CA ALA A 275 4.15 -15.24 -18.43
C ALA A 275 4.71 -16.64 -18.14
N GLY A 276 5.53 -17.17 -19.04
CA GLY A 276 6.17 -18.48 -18.84
C GLY A 276 5.19 -19.65 -18.67
N GLY A 277 3.98 -19.53 -19.24
CA GLY A 277 2.91 -20.52 -19.12
C GLY A 277 2.09 -20.44 -17.81
N GLU A 278 2.38 -19.46 -16.94
CA GLU A 278 1.74 -19.31 -15.64
C GLU A 278 0.89 -18.03 -15.60
N LEU A 279 -0.24 -18.06 -14.89
CA LEU A 279 -1.04 -16.88 -14.59
C LEU A 279 -0.67 -16.34 -13.20
N LEU A 280 -0.12 -15.13 -13.17
CA LEU A 280 0.36 -14.44 -11.98
C LEU A 280 -0.55 -13.26 -11.68
N ASN A 281 -0.72 -12.94 -10.40
CA ASN A 281 -1.42 -11.75 -9.95
C ASN A 281 -0.43 -10.84 -9.23
N LEU A 282 -0.34 -9.60 -9.68
CA LEU A 282 0.36 -8.53 -8.97
C LEU A 282 -0.66 -7.54 -8.40
N GLU A 283 -0.35 -7.02 -7.21
CA GLU A 283 -1.16 -6.06 -6.48
C GLU A 283 -0.24 -4.97 -5.91
N THR A 284 -0.39 -3.74 -6.42
CA THR A 284 0.43 -2.59 -6.04
C THR A 284 -0.45 -1.49 -5.47
N GLY A 285 -0.06 -0.95 -4.32
CA GLY A 285 -0.79 0.06 -3.59
C GLY A 285 -0.37 1.47 -3.98
N ILE A 286 -1.36 2.31 -4.27
CA ILE A 286 -1.21 3.76 -4.45
C ILE A 286 -1.75 4.45 -3.19
N LYS A 287 -0.84 5.07 -2.45
CA LYS A 287 -1.19 5.89 -1.28
C LYS A 287 -1.63 7.26 -1.77
N VAL A 288 -2.94 7.46 -1.78
CA VAL A 288 -3.57 8.73 -2.15
C VAL A 288 -3.72 9.60 -0.91
N LYS A 289 -3.18 10.81 -0.97
CA LYS A 289 -3.38 11.85 0.04
C LYS A 289 -4.25 12.98 -0.51
N GLN A 290 -4.94 13.64 0.40
CA GLN A 290 -5.58 14.92 0.09
C GLN A 290 -4.51 16.01 -0.05
N LEU A 291 -4.68 16.89 -1.05
CA LEU A 291 -3.80 18.04 -1.27
C LEU A 291 -3.73 18.94 -0.03
N ILE A 292 -4.85 19.05 0.67
CA ILE A 292 -5.01 19.84 1.88
C ILE A 292 -5.66 19.04 2.99
N GLU A 293 -5.29 19.37 4.22
CA GLU A 293 -5.96 18.89 5.42
C GLU A 293 -6.73 20.05 6.05
N LEU A 294 -8.05 19.87 6.25
CA LEU A 294 -8.88 20.81 6.99
C LEU A 294 -9.14 20.25 8.39
N SER A 295 -8.91 21.05 9.42
CA SER A 295 -9.32 20.70 10.78
C SER A 295 -9.77 21.94 11.55
N TRP A 296 -10.70 21.76 12.47
CA TRP A 296 -11.15 22.82 13.37
C TRP A 296 -11.60 22.21 14.68
N LYS A 297 -11.45 22.97 15.76
CA LYS A 297 -11.96 22.59 17.08
C LYS A 297 -12.65 23.79 17.72
N PRO A 298 -13.78 23.59 18.41
CA PRO A 298 -14.52 22.32 18.54
C PRO A 298 -15.31 21.97 17.25
N GLU A 299 -15.61 20.69 17.03
CA GLU A 299 -16.45 20.22 15.91
C GLU A 299 -17.92 20.65 16.07
N TYR A 300 -18.39 20.67 17.32
CA TYR A 300 -19.70 21.13 17.73
C TYR A 300 -19.57 22.46 18.46
N LEU A 301 -20.29 23.46 17.99
CA LEU A 301 -20.26 24.83 18.51
C LEU A 301 -21.44 25.03 19.45
N SER A 302 -21.18 25.06 20.76
CA SER A 302 -22.16 25.51 21.75
C SER A 302 -22.16 27.03 21.80
N LEU A 303 -23.20 27.65 21.24
CA LEU A 303 -23.27 29.10 21.09
C LEU A 303 -24.47 29.67 21.84
N LYS A 304 -24.26 30.82 22.49
CA LYS A 304 -25.33 31.64 23.07
C LYS A 304 -25.84 32.66 22.04
N PRO A 305 -27.11 33.07 22.13
CA PRO A 305 -27.66 34.11 21.28
C PRO A 305 -26.82 35.37 21.34
N GLU A 306 -26.65 36.03 20.21
CA GLU A 306 -26.02 37.34 20.09
C GLU A 306 -24.52 37.45 20.49
N GLN A 307 -23.90 36.34 20.92
CA GLN A 307 -22.47 36.30 21.25
C GLN A 307 -21.62 35.97 20.03
N GLU A 308 -20.67 36.85 19.70
CA GLU A 308 -19.67 36.56 18.68
C GLU A 308 -18.61 35.59 19.22
N ASN A 309 -18.39 34.50 18.50
CA ASN A 309 -17.40 33.48 18.84
C ASN A 309 -16.39 33.34 17.71
N LEU A 310 -15.12 33.14 18.05
CA LEU A 310 -14.04 32.95 17.09
C LEU A 310 -13.70 31.46 16.96
N LEU A 311 -13.93 30.91 15.77
CA LEU A 311 -13.46 29.59 15.37
C LEU A 311 -12.19 29.75 14.53
N THR A 312 -11.19 28.91 14.77
CA THR A 312 -10.00 28.84 13.90
C THR A 312 -10.09 27.60 13.02
N ILE A 313 -10.10 27.80 11.72
CA ILE A 313 -10.05 26.73 10.72
C ILE A 313 -8.59 26.53 10.33
N ASN A 314 -8.03 25.39 10.67
CA ASN A 314 -6.67 25.04 10.27
C ASN A 314 -6.70 24.46 8.87
N VAL A 315 -5.88 25.01 7.98
CA VAL A 315 -5.65 24.50 6.63
C VAL A 315 -4.16 24.17 6.53
N LYS A 316 -3.87 22.90 6.23
CA LYS A 316 -2.51 22.42 6.02
C LYS A 316 -2.29 22.09 4.55
N ASN A 317 -1.16 22.51 3.99
CA ASN A 317 -0.72 22.04 2.69
C ASN A 317 0.05 20.71 2.82
N ASN A 318 -0.48 19.64 2.23
CA ASN A 318 0.21 18.35 2.14
C ASN A 318 0.94 18.16 0.80
N TYR A 319 0.75 19.07 -0.16
CA TYR A 319 1.35 19.01 -1.48
C TYR A 319 2.80 19.57 -1.44
N PRO A 320 3.77 19.00 -2.18
CA PRO A 320 5.17 19.41 -2.16
C PRO A 320 5.44 20.72 -2.92
N GLN A 321 4.41 21.55 -3.14
CA GLN A 321 4.50 22.82 -3.84
C GLN A 321 3.53 23.84 -3.22
N GLU A 322 3.73 25.12 -3.53
CA GLU A 322 2.84 26.19 -3.10
C GLU A 322 1.44 26.07 -3.72
N ILE A 323 0.43 26.10 -2.87
CA ILE A 323 -0.98 26.05 -3.28
C ILE A 323 -1.72 27.33 -2.89
N GLU A 324 -2.71 27.70 -3.68
CA GLU A 324 -3.67 28.73 -3.33
C GLU A 324 -5.09 28.22 -3.53
N GLY A 325 -6.02 28.75 -2.75
CA GLY A 325 -7.38 28.23 -2.76
C GLY A 325 -8.34 28.99 -1.89
N PHE A 326 -9.51 28.38 -1.72
CA PHE A 326 -10.59 28.90 -0.91
C PHE A 326 -11.19 27.81 -0.03
N VAL A 327 -11.40 28.13 1.25
CA VAL A 327 -12.29 27.37 2.12
C VAL A 327 -13.70 27.94 1.95
N TYR A 328 -14.66 27.08 1.67
CA TYR A 328 -16.08 27.39 1.58
C TYR A 328 -16.81 26.81 2.78
N LEU A 329 -17.74 27.59 3.31
CA LEU A 329 -18.54 27.22 4.45
C LEU A 329 -20.01 27.07 4.06
N SER A 330 -20.56 25.89 4.36
CA SER A 330 -21.99 25.62 4.34
C SER A 330 -22.48 25.46 5.77
N SER A 331 -23.36 26.36 6.22
CA SER A 331 -24.11 26.14 7.45
C SER A 331 -25.29 25.26 7.14
N SER A 332 -25.44 24.16 7.89
CA SER A 332 -26.64 23.33 7.85
C SER A 332 -27.83 23.97 8.57
N SER A 333 -27.61 25.02 9.38
CA SER A 333 -28.66 25.69 10.17
C SER A 333 -28.86 27.15 9.74
N PRO A 334 -30.10 27.60 9.49
CA PRO A 334 -30.41 29.01 9.23
C PRO A 334 -30.26 29.91 10.47
N LEU A 335 -30.08 29.30 11.65
CA LEU A 335 -29.88 29.99 12.93
C LEU A 335 -28.41 30.37 13.19
N LEU A 336 -27.49 29.88 12.35
CA LEU A 336 -26.06 30.18 12.47
C LEU A 336 -25.64 31.22 11.43
N GLU A 337 -25.12 32.33 11.90
CA GLU A 337 -24.55 33.41 11.11
C GLU A 337 -23.02 33.30 11.09
N VAL A 338 -22.43 33.51 9.92
CA VAL A 338 -20.98 33.50 9.71
C VAL A 338 -20.58 34.79 9.01
N ASN A 339 -19.48 35.41 9.44
CA ASN A 339 -19.03 36.69 8.87
C ASN A 339 -18.55 36.57 7.42
N GLN A 340 -18.05 35.40 7.03
CA GLN A 340 -17.59 35.09 5.69
C GLN A 340 -17.87 33.63 5.35
N ARG A 341 -18.33 33.37 4.12
CA ARG A 341 -18.58 32.00 3.60
C ARG A 341 -17.47 31.48 2.70
N LYS A 342 -16.50 32.34 2.39
CA LYS A 342 -15.37 32.05 1.50
C LYS A 342 -14.12 32.71 2.05
N ILE A 343 -13.09 31.93 2.36
CA ILE A 343 -11.83 32.42 2.93
C ILE A 343 -10.69 32.02 1.99
N LYS A 344 -9.94 32.99 1.48
CA LYS A 344 -8.77 32.74 0.64
C LYS A 344 -7.59 32.29 1.49
N PHE A 345 -6.80 31.34 1.00
CA PHE A 345 -5.50 30.98 1.56
C PHE A 345 -4.45 30.87 0.46
N LYS A 346 -3.20 30.98 0.88
CA LYS A 346 -2.01 30.65 0.10
C LYS A 346 -1.00 30.04 1.06
N LEU A 347 -0.49 28.85 0.73
CA LEU A 347 0.33 28.05 1.64
C LEU A 347 1.54 27.49 0.90
N ALA A 348 2.72 27.68 1.47
CA ALA A 348 3.94 26.99 1.06
C ALA A 348 3.86 25.48 1.37
N GLU A 349 4.82 24.70 0.87
CA GLU A 349 4.92 23.27 1.16
C GLU A 349 4.94 23.01 2.67
N GLY A 350 4.05 22.13 3.14
CA GLY A 350 3.96 21.74 4.55
C GLY A 350 3.40 22.81 5.49
N GLU A 351 3.08 24.00 5.00
CA GLU A 351 2.60 25.12 5.83
C GLU A 351 1.20 24.82 6.41
N LEU A 352 1.01 25.23 7.67
CA LEU A 352 -0.24 25.19 8.39
C LEU A 352 -0.67 26.62 8.74
N ALA A 353 -1.84 27.04 8.26
CA ALA A 353 -2.42 28.34 8.63
C ALA A 353 -3.73 28.18 9.40
N GLY A 354 -3.92 29.03 10.40
CA GLY A 354 -5.20 29.21 11.09
C GLY A 354 -5.99 30.35 10.44
N LEU A 355 -7.13 30.03 9.85
CA LEU A 355 -8.05 30.99 9.25
C LEU A 355 -9.15 31.35 10.26
N PRO A 356 -9.21 32.61 10.73
CA PRO A 356 -10.22 33.02 11.70
C PRO A 356 -11.61 33.12 11.04
N LEU A 357 -12.60 32.52 11.70
CA LEU A 357 -14.01 32.58 11.34
C LEU A 357 -14.81 33.09 12.54
N LYS A 358 -15.55 34.18 12.36
CA LYS A 358 -16.48 34.68 13.37
C LYS A 358 -17.85 34.06 13.14
N VAL A 359 -18.38 33.43 14.18
CA VAL A 359 -19.68 32.75 14.16
C VAL A 359 -20.58 33.33 15.24
N LYS A 360 -21.87 33.41 14.95
CA LYS A 360 -22.89 33.93 15.86
C LYS A 360 -24.16 33.11 15.70
N ALA A 361 -24.84 32.81 16.79
CA ALA A 361 -26.12 32.11 16.76
C ALA A 361 -27.27 33.08 17.06
N LYS A 362 -28.38 32.91 16.35
CA LYS A 362 -29.64 33.63 16.61
C LYS A 362 -30.34 33.11 17.87
N GLU A 363 -30.17 31.83 18.17
CA GLU A 363 -30.75 31.14 19.32
C GLU A 363 -29.67 30.31 20.02
N GLU A 364 -29.93 29.95 21.27
CA GLU A 364 -29.04 29.07 22.03
C GLU A 364 -29.07 27.67 21.45
N GLY A 365 -27.91 27.05 21.26
CA GLY A 365 -27.88 25.70 20.74
C GLY A 365 -26.49 25.17 20.44
N VAL A 366 -26.50 23.92 19.96
CA VAL A 366 -25.31 23.24 19.43
C VAL A 366 -25.40 23.21 17.92
N PHE A 367 -24.40 23.79 17.28
CA PHE A 367 -24.33 23.92 15.82
C PHE A 367 -23.15 23.13 15.27
N TYR A 368 -23.27 22.70 14.01
CA TYR A 368 -22.21 22.05 13.27
C TYR A 368 -22.03 22.75 11.93
N LEU A 369 -20.78 22.85 11.47
CA LEU A 369 -20.40 23.48 10.20
C LEU A 369 -19.92 22.40 9.24
N GLN A 370 -20.45 22.44 8.02
CA GLN A 370 -19.86 21.72 6.90
C GLN A 370 -18.91 22.65 6.16
N MET A 371 -17.67 22.21 5.99
CA MET A 371 -16.65 22.94 5.28
C MET A 371 -16.09 22.05 4.17
N PHE A 372 -15.87 22.65 3.01
CA PHE A 372 -15.11 22.04 1.92
C PHE A 372 -14.14 23.08 1.39
N ALA A 373 -13.04 22.64 0.82
CA ALA A 373 -12.07 23.54 0.23
C ALA A 373 -11.71 23.11 -1.19
N PHE A 374 -11.48 24.11 -2.02
CA PHE A 374 -10.94 23.94 -3.35
C PHE A 374 -9.57 24.61 -3.38
N CYS A 375 -8.60 23.91 -3.93
CA CYS A 375 -7.24 24.41 -4.11
C CYS A 375 -6.75 24.05 -5.51
N GLN A 376 -5.76 24.82 -5.95
CA GLN A 376 -5.01 24.56 -7.18
C GLN A 376 -3.56 24.90 -6.91
N LYS A 377 -2.67 24.38 -7.76
CA LYS A 377 -1.27 24.81 -7.76
C LYS A 377 -1.20 26.26 -8.17
N THR A 378 -0.31 27.03 -7.55
CA THR A 378 -0.17 28.45 -7.88
C THR A 378 0.30 28.67 -9.32
N GLU A 379 1.00 27.69 -9.90
CA GLU A 379 1.49 27.69 -11.29
C GLU A 379 0.39 27.37 -12.32
N ASP A 380 -0.67 26.67 -11.92
CA ASP A 380 -1.80 26.29 -12.79
C ASP A 380 -2.82 27.44 -12.96
N ARG A 381 -2.43 28.69 -12.67
CA ARG A 381 -3.30 29.87 -12.88
C ARG A 381 -3.75 29.88 -14.34
N PHE A 382 -5.05 29.71 -14.53
CA PHE A 382 -5.73 29.96 -15.80
C PHE A 382 -5.15 31.24 -16.42
N GLN A 383 -4.55 31.12 -17.61
CA GLN A 383 -4.68 32.20 -18.58
C GLN A 383 -6.19 32.39 -18.72
N ASN A 384 -6.71 33.50 -18.18
CA ASN A 384 -8.11 33.85 -18.38
C ASN A 384 -8.42 33.75 -19.89
N PRO A 385 -9.59 33.20 -20.28
CA PRO A 385 -10.04 33.32 -21.67
C PRO A 385 -10.13 34.78 -22.12
#